data_AF-A0A6G9XQ80-F1
#
_entry.id   AF-A0A6G9XQ80-F1
#
_cell.length_a   1.000
_cell.length_b   1.000
_cell.length_c   1.000
_cell.angle_alpha   90.00
_cell.angle_beta   90.00
_cell.angle_gamma   90.00
#
_symmetry.space_group_name_H-M   'P 1'
#
loop_
_entity.id
_entity.type
_entity.pdbx_description
1 polymer ?
#
loop_
_entity_poly.entity_id
_entity_poly.type
_entity_poly.pdbx_seq_one_letter_code
_entity_poly.pdbx_strand_id
1 'polypeptide(L)'
;MVVRAGTLVPALLCAAALAGSGQAQASADDSGGCRVGSMMSGRLVPGTGSVGQSIRREVDLRECTSPLLPGVDAARVTVTVPFNAPGALSTAELAWSDGTRSTATGYGNGLWAITTGPATGHAIHLHTADTWNGWYLSYADVLVTSATFIA
;
A
#
# COMPACT_ATOMS: atom_id res chain seq x y z
N MET A 1 -59.04 12.95 -43.07
CA MET A 1 -59.69 11.63 -43.23
C MET A 1 -59.02 11.01 -44.45
N VAL A 2 -58.17 9.98 -44.43
CA VAL A 2 -58.12 8.72 -43.67
C VAL A 2 -56.65 8.34 -43.39
N VAL A 3 -56.44 7.68 -42.25
CA VAL A 3 -55.19 7.11 -41.72
C VAL A 3 -55.00 5.68 -42.23
N ARG A 4 -53.75 5.23 -42.45
CA ARG A 4 -53.13 3.95 -41.98
C ARG A 4 -51.84 3.68 -42.77
N ALA A 5 -50.66 3.70 -42.13
CA ALA A 5 -50.09 2.71 -41.20
C ALA A 5 -49.34 1.60 -41.96
N GLY A 6 -48.02 1.56 -41.75
CA GLY A 6 -47.11 0.52 -42.21
C GLY A 6 -45.80 0.62 -41.44
N THR A 7 -45.79 0.04 -40.24
CA THR A 7 -44.66 -0.10 -39.32
C THR A 7 -43.60 -1.07 -39.84
N LEU A 8 -42.32 -0.70 -39.71
CA LEU A 8 -41.22 -1.64 -39.48
C LEU A 8 -40.17 -0.98 -38.54
N VAL A 9 -39.94 -1.63 -37.41
CA VAL A 9 -38.86 -1.47 -36.40
C VAL A 9 -37.93 -2.70 -36.57
N PRO A 10 -36.67 -2.79 -36.08
CA PRO A 10 -35.70 -1.83 -35.54
C PRO A 10 -34.34 -1.85 -36.30
N ALA A 11 -33.50 -0.82 -36.13
CA ALA A 11 -32.04 -0.97 -36.29
C ALA A 11 -31.37 -0.65 -34.95
N LEU A 12 -30.97 -1.72 -34.28
CA LEU A 12 -30.17 -1.75 -33.06
C LEU A 12 -28.68 -1.59 -33.42
N LEU A 13 -27.94 -0.99 -32.49
CA LEU A 13 -26.48 -1.08 -32.24
C LEU A 13 -25.55 -0.18 -33.07
N CYS A 14 -24.90 0.79 -32.42
CA CYS A 14 -23.55 0.58 -31.87
C CYS A 14 -23.05 1.75 -31.01
N ALA A 15 -22.90 1.45 -29.71
CA ALA A 15 -21.84 1.90 -28.80
C ALA A 15 -21.37 3.37 -28.84
N ALA A 16 -22.00 4.21 -28.02
CA ALA A 16 -21.37 5.41 -27.48
C ALA A 16 -21.65 5.48 -25.98
N ALA A 17 -21.01 4.58 -25.23
CA ALA A 17 -20.75 4.80 -23.81
C ALA A 17 -19.28 4.45 -23.61
N LEU A 18 -18.44 5.48 -23.67
CA LEU A 18 -17.15 5.48 -23.01
C LEU A 18 -17.43 5.34 -21.51
N ALA A 19 -17.79 4.12 -21.09
CA ALA A 19 -17.58 3.67 -19.75
C ALA A 19 -16.06 3.59 -19.61
N GLY A 20 -15.45 4.72 -19.25
CA GLY A 20 -14.17 4.69 -18.59
C GLY A 20 -14.36 3.74 -17.42
N SER A 21 -13.81 2.54 -17.54
CA SER A 21 -13.50 1.68 -16.42
C SER A 21 -12.41 2.37 -15.61
N GLY A 22 -12.74 3.51 -15.01
CA GLY A 22 -12.12 3.90 -13.77
C GLY A 22 -12.47 2.77 -12.83
N GLN A 23 -11.50 1.91 -12.57
CA GLN A 23 -11.54 1.02 -11.43
C GLN A 23 -11.68 1.93 -10.21
N ALA A 24 -12.92 2.27 -9.86
CA ALA A 24 -13.25 2.67 -8.51
C ALA A 24 -12.96 1.43 -7.67
N GLN A 25 -11.73 1.32 -7.19
CA GLN A 25 -11.39 0.41 -6.12
C GLN A 25 -12.32 0.78 -4.96
N ALA A 26 -13.22 -0.16 -4.67
CA ALA A 26 -14.21 -0.04 -3.64
C ALA A 26 -13.54 0.31 -2.31
N SER A 27 -13.93 1.46 -1.79
CA SER A 27 -13.94 1.87 -0.37
C SER A 27 -12.79 1.31 0.47
N ALA A 28 -11.65 2.01 0.44
CA ALA A 28 -10.85 2.10 1.63
C ALA A 28 -11.76 2.65 2.73
N ASP A 29 -11.93 1.92 3.83
CA ASP A 29 -12.32 2.55 5.07
C ASP A 29 -11.50 3.83 5.21
N ASP A 30 -12.15 4.94 5.56
CA ASP A 30 -11.58 6.29 5.56
C ASP A 30 -10.55 6.48 6.69
N SER A 31 -9.84 5.40 7.04
CA SER A 31 -8.70 5.30 7.93
C SER A 31 -7.51 6.12 7.43
N GLY A 32 -7.58 6.67 6.21
CA GLY A 32 -6.60 7.60 5.67
C GLY A 32 -5.25 6.96 5.37
N GLY A 33 -4.21 7.78 5.32
CA GLY A 33 -2.89 7.34 4.90
C GLY A 33 -1.98 8.51 4.54
N CYS A 34 -0.90 8.22 3.82
CA CYS A 34 0.08 9.20 3.36
C CYS A 34 0.07 9.26 1.83
N ARG A 35 -0.03 10.47 1.28
CA ARG A 35 -0.20 10.67 -0.17
C ARG A 35 1.11 10.62 -0.94
N VAL A 36 2.24 10.81 -0.26
CA VAL A 36 3.57 10.89 -0.88
C VAL A 36 4.53 9.94 -0.17
N GLY A 37 5.10 9.01 -0.93
CA GLY A 37 6.25 8.22 -0.51
C GLY A 37 7.57 8.67 -1.15
N SER A 38 8.67 8.11 -0.67
CA SER A 38 10.01 8.32 -1.23
C SER A 38 10.53 7.06 -1.93
N MET A 39 11.75 7.16 -2.48
CA MET A 39 12.52 5.97 -2.81
C MET A 39 12.76 5.17 -1.51
N MET A 40 12.42 3.89 -1.54
CA MET A 40 12.70 2.94 -0.49
C MET A 40 13.97 2.18 -0.83
N SER A 41 15.07 2.57 -0.18
CA SER A 41 16.36 1.90 -0.36
C SER A 41 16.42 0.61 0.44
N GLY A 42 17.09 -0.40 -0.10
CA GLY A 42 17.33 -1.68 0.58
C GLY A 42 18.80 -1.96 0.80
N ARG A 43 19.14 -2.50 1.97
CA ARG A 43 20.48 -3.02 2.24
C ARG A 43 20.40 -4.41 2.85
N LEU A 44 21.30 -5.28 2.42
CA LEU A 44 21.50 -6.58 3.04
C LEU A 44 22.22 -6.39 4.38
N VAL A 45 21.64 -6.94 5.44
CA VAL A 45 22.19 -6.98 6.79
C VAL A 45 22.63 -8.42 7.07
N PRO A 46 23.94 -8.66 7.27
CA PRO A 46 24.44 -9.98 7.64
C PRO A 46 23.85 -10.44 8.97
N GLY A 47 23.45 -11.71 9.03
CA GLY A 47 23.13 -12.37 10.29
C GLY A 47 24.37 -12.95 10.95
N THR A 48 24.27 -13.30 12.24
CA THR A 48 25.32 -13.97 13.00
C THR A 48 24.86 -15.35 13.47
N GLY A 49 25.72 -16.37 13.34
CA GLY A 49 25.38 -17.74 13.73
C GLY A 49 24.27 -18.34 12.86
N SER A 50 23.27 -18.96 13.47
CA SER A 50 22.11 -19.53 12.77
C SER A 50 21.08 -18.48 12.34
N VAL A 51 21.26 -17.21 12.70
CA VAL A 51 20.41 -16.12 12.24
C VAL A 51 20.76 -15.84 10.78
N GLY A 52 19.80 -16.08 9.89
CA GLY A 52 19.95 -15.79 8.46
C GLY A 52 20.15 -14.30 8.18
N GLN A 53 20.43 -13.96 6.92
CA GLN A 53 20.52 -12.57 6.48
C GLN A 53 19.14 -11.91 6.48
N SER A 54 19.11 -10.58 6.53
CA SER A 54 17.87 -9.81 6.35
C SER A 54 18.10 -8.64 5.42
N ILE A 55 17.03 -8.12 4.84
CA ILE A 55 17.03 -6.88 4.09
C ILE A 55 16.39 -5.82 4.97
N ARG A 56 17.15 -4.78 5.31
CA ARG A 56 16.62 -3.59 5.97
C ARG A 56 16.32 -2.52 4.94
N ARG A 57 15.10 -2.02 4.95
CA ARG A 57 14.65 -0.94 4.05
C ARG A 57 14.09 0.22 4.85
N GLU A 58 14.17 1.40 4.26
CA GLU A 58 13.67 2.63 4.87
C GLU A 58 12.96 3.47 3.81
N VAL A 59 11.82 4.06 4.18
CA VAL A 59 11.05 4.99 3.35
C VAL A 59 10.53 6.13 4.21
N ASP A 60 10.50 7.32 3.63
CA ASP A 60 9.83 8.48 4.19
C ASP A 60 8.46 8.66 3.53
N LEU A 61 7.46 8.89 4.37
CA LEU A 61 6.08 9.20 3.99
C LEU A 61 5.75 10.63 4.40
N ARG A 62 5.00 11.33 3.58
CA ARG A 62 4.55 12.71 3.81
C ARG A 62 3.09 12.87 3.41
N GLU A 63 2.52 14.00 3.82
CA GLU A 63 1.11 14.33 3.60
C GLU A 63 0.22 13.22 4.17
N CYS A 64 0.56 12.79 5.38
CA CYS A 64 -0.23 11.83 6.13
C CYS A 64 -1.47 12.52 6.70
N THR A 65 -2.61 11.87 6.59
CA THR A 65 -3.87 12.31 7.17
C THR A 65 -4.68 11.08 7.49
N SER A 66 -4.98 10.88 8.77
CA SER A 66 -5.72 9.72 9.26
C SER A 66 -6.46 10.07 10.55
N PRO A 67 -7.72 9.60 10.72
CA PRO A 67 -8.40 9.68 12.00
C PRO A 67 -7.72 8.84 13.10
N LEU A 68 -6.88 7.86 12.72
CA LEU A 68 -6.14 7.00 13.66
C LEU A 68 -4.94 7.71 14.29
N LEU A 69 -4.44 8.75 13.61
CA LEU A 69 -3.25 9.52 14.00
C LEU A 69 -3.51 11.02 13.84
N PRO A 70 -4.41 11.63 14.65
CA PRO A 70 -4.70 13.05 14.53
C PRO A 70 -3.45 13.91 14.76
N GLY A 71 -3.13 14.78 13.78
CA GLY A 71 -1.97 15.68 13.85
C GLY A 71 -0.66 15.10 13.32
N VAL A 72 -0.62 13.83 12.89
CA VAL A 72 0.54 13.23 12.22
C VAL A 72 0.47 13.47 10.72
N ASP A 73 1.48 14.14 10.17
CA ASP A 73 1.58 14.53 8.75
C ASP A 73 2.73 13.85 7.99
N ALA A 74 3.61 13.14 8.69
CA ALA A 74 4.72 12.41 8.09
C ALA A 74 5.09 11.17 8.94
N ALA A 75 5.78 10.23 8.30
CA ALA A 75 6.28 9.04 8.96
C ALA A 75 7.59 8.57 8.32
N ARG A 76 8.46 7.96 9.12
CA ARG A 76 9.55 7.12 8.64
C ARG A 76 9.23 5.67 8.91
N VAL A 77 9.22 4.85 7.87
CA VAL A 77 8.97 3.41 7.98
C VAL A 77 10.27 2.68 7.73
N THR A 78 10.70 1.90 8.72
CA THR A 78 11.82 0.96 8.59
C THR A 78 11.26 -0.45 8.57
N VAL A 79 11.59 -1.23 7.56
CA VAL A 79 11.17 -2.65 7.48
C VAL A 79 12.37 -3.57 7.46
N THR A 80 12.22 -4.74 8.10
CA THR A 80 13.22 -5.81 8.11
C THR A 80 12.57 -7.07 7.58
N VAL A 81 13.06 -7.54 6.44
CA VAL A 81 12.55 -8.73 5.75
C VAL A 81 13.62 -9.83 5.78
N PRO A 82 13.32 -11.02 6.31
CA PRO A 82 14.26 -12.14 6.23
C PRO A 82 14.65 -12.46 4.77
N PHE A 83 15.95 -12.57 4.50
CA PHE A 83 16.46 -12.85 3.16
C PHE A 83 16.47 -14.36 2.90
N ASN A 84 16.12 -14.78 1.68
CA ASN A 84 16.02 -16.19 1.28
C ASN A 84 15.16 -17.07 2.21
N ALA A 85 14.15 -16.48 2.86
CA ALA A 85 13.22 -17.20 3.73
C ALA A 85 11.76 -16.88 3.33
N PRO A 86 11.25 -17.45 2.22
CA PRO A 86 9.88 -17.23 1.77
C PRO A 86 8.87 -17.59 2.87
N GLY A 87 7.88 -16.72 3.09
CA GLY A 87 6.86 -16.91 4.12
C GLY A 87 7.31 -16.60 5.54
N ALA A 88 8.57 -16.24 5.77
CA ALA A 88 9.03 -15.81 7.09
C ALA A 88 8.43 -14.46 7.48
N LEU A 89 8.18 -14.29 8.77
CA LEU A 89 7.65 -13.06 9.32
C LEU A 89 8.67 -11.91 9.17
N SER A 90 8.21 -10.80 8.61
CA SER A 90 8.92 -9.53 8.56
C SER A 90 8.41 -8.59 9.63
N THR A 91 9.24 -7.62 10.02
CA THR A 91 8.90 -6.60 11.00
C THR A 91 8.99 -5.21 10.39
N ALA A 92 8.24 -4.28 10.93
CA ALA A 92 8.28 -2.87 10.59
C ALA A 92 8.23 -2.01 11.86
N GLU A 93 8.92 -0.88 11.81
CA GLU A 93 8.85 0.20 12.79
C GLU A 93 8.40 1.47 12.06
N LEU A 94 7.42 2.16 12.64
CA LEU A 94 6.88 3.41 12.14
C LEU A 94 7.18 4.50 13.15
N ALA A 95 7.99 5.47 12.75
CA ALA A 95 8.24 6.68 13.53
C ALA A 95 7.40 7.82 12.96
N TRP A 96 6.44 8.30 13.73
CA TRP A 96 5.49 9.33 13.33
C TRP A 96 6.05 10.73 13.61
N SER A 97 5.57 11.74 12.87
CA SER A 97 6.07 13.12 13.00
C SER A 97 5.78 13.79 14.35
N ASP A 98 4.80 13.27 15.11
CA ASP A 98 4.53 13.68 16.49
C ASP A 98 5.53 13.09 17.51
N GLY A 99 6.49 12.28 17.06
CA GLY A 99 7.52 11.64 17.87
C GLY A 99 7.12 10.28 18.45
N THR A 100 5.86 9.85 18.28
CA THR A 100 5.41 8.52 18.70
C THR A 100 5.91 7.43 17.75
N ARG A 101 5.82 6.17 18.20
CA ARG A 101 6.24 5.02 17.41
C ARG A 101 5.23 3.88 17.46
N SER A 102 5.13 3.16 16.36
CA SER A 102 4.39 1.91 16.26
C SER A 102 5.29 0.79 15.76
N THR A 103 5.02 -0.44 16.17
CA THR A 103 5.64 -1.64 15.58
C THR A 103 4.59 -2.46 14.86
N ALA A 104 5.02 -3.15 13.80
CA ALA A 104 4.14 -3.92 12.96
C ALA A 104 4.82 -5.19 12.45
N THR A 105 4.02 -6.18 12.08
CA THR A 105 4.49 -7.46 11.54
C THR A 105 3.73 -7.82 10.28
N GLY A 106 4.38 -8.49 9.34
CA GLY A 106 3.78 -8.85 8.06
C GLY A 106 4.65 -9.84 7.29
N TYR A 107 4.39 -10.02 6.00
CA TYR A 107 5.11 -11.01 5.18
C TYR A 107 5.88 -10.37 4.02
N GLY A 108 6.32 -9.12 4.20
CA GLY A 108 7.17 -8.38 3.27
C GLY A 108 6.44 -7.83 2.04
N ASN A 109 5.19 -8.19 1.79
CA ASN A 109 4.41 -7.83 0.60
C ASN A 109 3.89 -6.37 0.58
N GLY A 110 4.55 -5.45 1.27
CA GLY A 110 4.08 -4.07 1.42
C GLY A 110 3.00 -3.86 2.49
N LEU A 111 2.52 -4.93 3.13
CA LEU A 111 1.50 -4.88 4.17
C LEU A 111 2.07 -5.32 5.52
N TRP A 112 1.87 -4.49 6.55
CA TRP A 112 2.23 -4.82 7.93
C TRP A 112 1.09 -4.48 8.89
N ALA A 113 0.69 -5.45 9.70
CA ALA A 113 -0.29 -5.27 10.77
C ALA A 113 0.38 -4.63 11.99
N ILE A 114 -0.15 -3.51 12.46
CA ILE A 114 0.37 -2.74 13.59
C ILE A 114 -0.01 -3.46 14.89
N THR A 115 1.01 -3.93 15.60
CA THR A 115 0.86 -4.76 16.81
C THR A 115 1.04 -3.96 18.10
N THR A 116 1.77 -2.84 18.05
CA THR A 116 1.92 -1.93 19.20
C THR A 116 2.00 -0.46 18.77
N GLY A 117 1.62 0.44 19.66
CA GLY A 117 1.65 1.89 19.45
C GLY A 117 0.37 2.47 18.85
N PRO A 118 0.39 3.74 18.41
CA PRO A 118 -0.74 4.34 17.70
C PRO A 118 -1.17 3.53 16.47
N ALA A 119 -2.47 3.56 16.15
CA ALA A 119 -3.10 2.74 15.11
C ALA A 119 -2.98 1.20 15.28
N THR A 120 -2.67 0.71 16.49
CA THR A 120 -2.72 -0.74 16.79
C THR A 120 -4.07 -1.35 16.40
N GLY A 121 -4.03 -2.57 15.87
CA GLY A 121 -5.21 -3.28 15.37
C GLY A 121 -5.54 -2.99 13.92
N HIS A 122 -4.86 -2.02 13.29
CA HIS A 122 -4.94 -1.74 11.86
C HIS A 122 -3.67 -2.22 11.16
N ALA A 123 -3.69 -2.27 9.84
CA ALA A 123 -2.51 -2.49 9.01
C ALA A 123 -2.13 -1.23 8.24
N ILE A 124 -0.87 -1.14 7.82
CA ILE A 124 -0.39 -0.16 6.85
C ILE A 124 0.04 -0.88 5.58
N HIS A 125 -0.47 -0.41 4.44
CA HIS A 125 -0.10 -0.89 3.11
C HIS A 125 0.69 0.20 2.38
N LEU A 126 1.93 -0.10 2.02
CA LEU A 126 2.77 0.74 1.18
C LEU A 126 2.54 0.40 -0.29
N HIS A 127 2.10 1.40 -1.06
CA HIS A 127 1.90 1.29 -2.51
C HIS A 127 3.19 1.66 -3.23
N THR A 128 3.59 0.86 -4.22
CA THR A 128 4.83 1.07 -4.97
C THR A 128 4.53 1.35 -6.44
N ALA A 129 5.35 2.17 -7.09
CA ALA A 129 5.09 2.68 -8.44
C ALA A 129 5.19 1.62 -9.54
N ASP A 130 6.09 0.65 -9.36
CA ASP A 130 6.42 -0.33 -10.38
C ASP A 130 7.08 -1.55 -9.73
N THR A 131 6.27 -2.46 -9.19
CA THR A 131 6.83 -3.73 -8.75
C THR A 131 6.01 -4.91 -9.25
N TRP A 132 6.71 -5.80 -9.96
CA TRP A 132 6.51 -7.23 -9.78
C TRP A 132 6.36 -7.52 -8.29
N ASN A 133 5.37 -8.32 -7.90
CA ASN A 133 5.02 -8.67 -6.52
C ASN A 133 6.15 -9.33 -5.68
N GLY A 134 7.42 -9.26 -6.08
CA GLY A 134 8.58 -9.81 -5.39
C GLY A 134 9.61 -8.77 -4.94
N TRP A 135 9.31 -7.47 -4.94
CA TRP A 135 10.28 -6.42 -4.60
C TRP A 135 10.94 -6.61 -3.22
N TYR A 136 10.20 -7.17 -2.27
CA TYR A 136 10.65 -7.50 -0.93
C TYR A 136 11.62 -8.68 -0.84
N LEU A 137 11.78 -9.44 -1.93
CA LEU A 137 12.78 -10.50 -2.06
C LEU A 137 14.13 -9.98 -2.58
N SER A 138 14.19 -8.71 -3.00
CA SER A 138 15.42 -8.05 -3.43
C SER A 138 15.78 -6.90 -2.51
N TYR A 139 16.99 -6.37 -2.66
CA TYR A 139 17.44 -5.14 -2.01
C TYR A 139 17.52 -3.96 -2.99
N ALA A 140 16.94 -4.10 -4.19
CA ALA A 140 16.86 -3.02 -5.15
C ALA A 140 15.96 -1.89 -4.62
N ASP A 141 16.29 -0.67 -5.02
CA ASP A 141 15.51 0.51 -4.69
C ASP A 141 14.13 0.42 -5.34
N VAL A 142 13.10 0.83 -4.60
CA VAL A 142 11.70 0.78 -5.03
C VAL A 142 11.05 2.11 -4.71
N LEU A 143 10.37 2.72 -5.68
CA LEU A 143 9.60 3.93 -5.42
C LEU A 143 8.30 3.57 -4.70
N VAL A 144 8.13 4.05 -3.47
CA VAL A 144 6.84 4.07 -2.78
C VAL A 144 6.09 5.33 -3.21
N THR A 145 4.85 5.17 -3.68
CA THR A 145 4.02 6.28 -4.13
C THR A 145 3.17 6.82 -3.01
N SER A 146 2.61 5.95 -2.18
CA SER A 146 1.71 6.30 -1.09
C SER A 146 1.64 5.20 -0.03
N ALA A 147 0.92 5.47 1.05
CA ALA A 147 0.57 4.47 2.06
C ALA A 147 -0.88 4.63 2.48
N THR A 148 -1.55 3.54 2.84
CA THR A 148 -2.94 3.55 3.35
C THR A 148 -3.06 2.71 4.61
N PHE A 149 -3.86 3.17 5.57
CA PHE A 149 -4.29 2.34 6.68
C PHE A 149 -5.44 1.41 6.22
N ILE A 150 -5.47 0.20 6.77
CA ILE A 150 -6.48 -0.82 6.50
C ILE A 150 -6.97 -1.37 7.84
N ALA A 151 -8.27 -1.61 7.97
CA ALA A 151 -8.88 -2.23 9.15
C ALA A 151 -8.52 -3.71 9.31
#